data_AF-A0A1X0UN72-F1
#
_entry.id   AF-A0A1X0UN72-F1
#
_cell.length_a   1.000
_cell.length_b   1.000
_cell.length_c   1.000
_cell.angle_alpha   90.00
_cell.angle_beta   90.00
_cell.angle_gamma   90.00
#
_symmetry.space_group_name_H-M   'P 1'
#
loop_
_entity.id
_entity.type
_entity.pdbx_description
1 polymer ?
#
loop_
_entity_poly.entity_id
_entity_poly.type
_entity_poly.pdbx_seq_one_letter_code
_entity_poly.pdbx_strand_id
1 'polypeptide(L)'
;MTELAIEAVRLSEVQLNASPINPDWILHGEPVARSAEWTRTLDGTTTFNVWDCTAGRFNWYFHVDEIVHIMDGSVTVSAEGSPPRTLVAGDAALFRAGTWSEWHVSDYVRKHAILRSSLPASVARALGLARNLRGALRKVSGLGRGESAPIPRGL
;
A
#
# COMPACT_ATOMS: atom_id res chain seq x y z
N MET A 1 -3.50 11.27 21.46
CA MET A 1 -4.57 11.25 20.44
C MET A 1 -5.22 9.89 20.52
N THR A 2 -6.53 9.83 20.72
CA THR A 2 -7.25 8.55 20.85
C THR A 2 -7.30 7.88 19.48
N GLU A 3 -6.74 6.68 19.37
CA GLU A 3 -6.83 5.87 18.15
C GLU A 3 -8.30 5.51 17.90
N LEU A 4 -8.80 5.84 16.70
CA LEU A 4 -10.16 5.49 16.31
C LEU A 4 -10.16 4.03 15.87
N ALA A 5 -11.16 3.27 16.33
CA ALA A 5 -11.35 1.88 15.90
C ALA A 5 -11.70 1.77 14.41
N ILE A 6 -12.22 2.85 13.81
CA ILE A 6 -12.60 2.93 12.39
C ILE A 6 -12.15 4.30 11.86
N GLU A 7 -11.33 4.27 10.81
CA GLU A 7 -11.03 5.44 9.97
C GLU A 7 -11.63 5.17 8.58
N ALA A 8 -12.42 6.12 8.07
CA ALA A 8 -13.09 6.00 6.79
C ALA A 8 -13.01 7.31 6.02
N VAL A 9 -12.81 7.21 4.71
CA VAL A 9 -12.77 8.36 3.79
C VAL A 9 -13.41 7.98 2.45
N ARG A 10 -14.02 8.94 1.77
CA ARG A 10 -14.34 8.77 0.35
C ARG A 10 -13.12 9.19 -0.49
N LEU A 11 -12.47 8.24 -1.12
CA LEU A 11 -11.20 8.47 -1.84
C LEU A 11 -11.30 9.50 -2.98
N SER A 12 -12.48 9.67 -3.59
CA SER A 12 -12.75 10.68 -4.60
C SER A 12 -12.80 12.11 -4.05
N GLU A 13 -13.10 12.27 -2.75
CA GLU A 13 -13.24 13.56 -2.06
C GLU A 13 -11.96 13.95 -1.30
N VAL A 14 -10.94 13.09 -1.27
CA VAL A 14 -9.64 13.42 -0.68
C VAL A 14 -9.04 14.63 -1.39
N GLN A 15 -8.76 15.69 -0.63
CA GLN A 15 -8.11 16.90 -1.11
C GLN A 15 -6.62 16.63 -1.32
N LEU A 16 -6.14 16.82 -2.55
CA LEU A 16 -4.76 16.54 -2.93
C LEU A 16 -3.92 17.82 -2.93
N ASN A 17 -2.65 17.66 -2.58
CA ASN A 17 -1.63 18.71 -2.62
C ASN A 17 -0.66 18.46 -3.76
N ALA A 18 -0.01 19.53 -4.26
CA ALA A 18 1.01 19.42 -5.30
C ALA A 18 2.10 18.42 -4.88
N SER A 19 2.41 17.48 -5.76
CA SER A 19 3.40 16.42 -5.55
C SER A 19 4.13 16.20 -6.87
N PRO A 20 5.00 17.16 -7.25
CA PRO A 20 5.57 17.20 -8.59
C PRO A 20 6.45 15.96 -8.86
N ILE A 21 6.34 15.43 -10.07
CA ILE A 21 7.23 14.40 -10.58
C ILE A 21 8.64 15.02 -10.70
N ASN A 22 9.68 14.24 -10.39
CA ASN A 22 11.05 14.68 -10.64
C ASN A 22 11.21 15.03 -12.14
N PRO A 23 11.65 16.25 -12.49
CA PRO A 23 11.80 16.66 -13.89
C PRO A 23 12.68 15.73 -14.72
N ASP A 24 13.72 15.13 -14.12
CA ASP A 24 14.63 14.20 -14.80
C ASP A 24 13.93 12.88 -15.20
N TRP A 25 12.76 12.61 -14.63
CA TRP A 25 11.98 11.43 -14.95
C TRP A 25 10.98 11.66 -16.09
N ILE A 26 10.72 12.92 -16.45
CA ILE A 26 9.73 13.29 -17.46
C ILE A 26 10.32 13.08 -18.85
N LEU A 27 9.65 12.23 -19.64
CA LEU A 27 10.03 11.91 -21.01
C LEU A 27 9.27 12.76 -22.04
N HIS A 28 8.03 13.16 -21.72
CA HIS A 28 7.18 13.97 -22.60
C HIS A 28 6.06 14.67 -21.83
N GLY A 29 5.69 15.88 -22.26
CA GLY A 29 4.60 16.67 -21.69
C GLY A 29 4.97 17.40 -20.40
N GLU A 30 3.97 18.00 -19.76
CA GLU A 30 4.09 18.74 -18.50
C GLU A 30 3.12 18.14 -17.46
N PRO A 31 3.36 16.89 -17.01
CA PRO A 31 2.45 16.23 -16.09
C PRO A 31 2.40 16.95 -14.74
N VAL A 32 1.19 17.32 -14.31
CA VAL A 32 0.93 17.86 -12.98
C VAL A 32 0.44 16.71 -12.12
N ALA A 33 1.22 16.37 -11.10
CA ALA A 33 0.88 15.32 -10.15
C ALA A 33 0.51 15.88 -8.78
N ARG A 34 -0.47 15.25 -8.12
CA ARG A 34 -0.92 15.60 -6.77
C ARG A 34 -1.09 14.36 -5.92
N SER A 35 -0.93 14.50 -4.61
CA SER A 35 -1.16 13.40 -3.67
C SER A 35 -1.62 13.85 -2.29
N ALA A 36 -2.21 12.92 -1.55
CA ALA A 36 -2.40 13.02 -0.12
C ALA A 36 -2.40 11.63 0.54
N GLU A 37 -1.74 11.52 1.68
CA GLU A 37 -1.91 10.38 2.60
C GLU A 37 -3.21 10.59 3.38
N TRP A 38 -4.10 9.60 3.37
CA TRP A 38 -5.34 9.67 4.16
C TRP A 38 -5.25 8.87 5.46
N THR A 39 -4.42 7.84 5.51
CA THR A 39 -4.10 7.12 6.75
C THR A 39 -2.81 6.31 6.61
N ARG A 40 -2.38 5.72 7.73
CA ARG A 40 -1.27 4.77 7.83
C ARG A 40 -1.53 3.74 8.92
N THR A 41 -0.87 2.59 8.82
CA THR A 41 -0.92 1.58 9.89
C THR A 41 -0.26 2.12 11.18
N LEU A 42 -0.69 1.58 12.33
CA LEU A 42 -0.13 1.96 13.65
C LEU A 42 1.38 1.71 13.75
N ASP A 43 1.89 0.69 13.06
CA ASP A 43 3.32 0.40 12.99
C ASP A 43 4.08 1.28 11.96
N GLY A 44 3.37 2.16 11.24
CA GLY A 44 3.91 3.07 10.23
C GLY A 44 4.47 2.38 8.99
N THR A 45 4.34 1.06 8.85
CA THR A 45 4.95 0.32 7.73
C THR A 45 4.16 0.42 6.44
N THR A 46 2.88 0.79 6.50
CA THR A 46 2.01 0.92 5.34
C THR A 46 1.30 2.26 5.35
N THR A 47 1.38 2.99 4.24
CA THR A 47 0.64 4.25 4.05
C THR A 47 -0.39 4.07 2.94
N PHE A 48 -1.53 4.74 3.10
CA PHE A 48 -2.64 4.71 2.16
C PHE A 48 -2.83 6.12 1.60
N ASN A 49 -2.68 6.24 0.29
CA ASN A 49 -2.57 7.52 -0.39
C ASN A 49 -3.55 7.59 -1.54
N VAL A 50 -3.99 8.79 -1.87
CA VAL A 50 -4.60 9.08 -3.16
C VAL A 50 -3.60 9.88 -3.98
N TRP A 51 -3.46 9.53 -5.25
CA TRP A 51 -2.59 10.23 -6.20
C TRP A 51 -3.33 10.44 -7.51
N ASP A 52 -3.09 11.57 -8.16
CA ASP A 52 -3.53 11.82 -9.52
C ASP A 52 -2.46 12.49 -10.38
N CYS A 53 -2.67 12.42 -11.69
CA CYS A 53 -1.80 13.06 -12.66
C CYS A 53 -2.53 13.37 -13.97
N THR A 54 -2.21 14.54 -14.54
CA THR A 54 -2.60 14.92 -15.89
C THR A 54 -1.75 14.23 -16.96
N ALA A 55 -2.05 14.49 -18.22
CA ALA A 55 -1.35 13.92 -19.37
C ALA A 55 0.17 14.13 -19.30
N GLY A 56 0.91 13.09 -19.66
CA GLY A 56 2.36 13.08 -19.71
C GLY A 56 2.95 11.67 -19.77
N ARG A 57 4.26 11.61 -20.03
CA ARG A 57 5.02 10.35 -20.04
C ARG A 57 6.26 10.49 -19.19
N PHE A 58 6.48 9.57 -18.26
CA PHE A 58 7.58 9.65 -17.30
C PHE A 58 7.97 8.28 -16.74
N ASN A 59 9.20 8.17 -16.25
CA ASN A 59 9.66 7.01 -15.50
C ASN A 59 9.28 7.15 -14.02
N TRP A 60 8.74 6.09 -13.43
CA TRP A 60 8.42 6.08 -12.00
C TRP A 60 9.24 5.00 -11.30
N TYR A 61 9.88 5.38 -10.19
CA TYR A 61 10.79 4.51 -9.43
C TYR A 61 10.16 4.14 -8.09
N PHE A 62 10.07 2.84 -7.82
CA PHE A 62 9.37 2.32 -6.66
C PHE A 62 10.36 1.98 -5.54
N HIS A 63 10.42 2.82 -4.49
CA HIS A 63 11.27 2.56 -3.32
C HIS A 63 10.70 1.48 -2.39
N VAL A 64 9.39 1.23 -2.47
CA VAL A 64 8.64 0.26 -1.67
C VAL A 64 7.67 -0.49 -2.58
N ASP A 65 7.07 -1.57 -2.10
CA ASP A 65 5.97 -2.20 -2.84
C ASP A 65 4.80 -1.21 -2.88
N GLU A 66 4.33 -0.89 -4.09
CA GLU A 66 3.21 0.01 -4.34
C GLU A 66 2.07 -0.79 -4.99
N ILE A 67 0.98 -0.99 -4.26
CA ILE A 67 -0.26 -1.54 -4.79
C ILE A 67 -1.15 -0.37 -5.20
N VAL A 68 -1.60 -0.35 -6.44
CA VAL A 68 -2.49 0.67 -6.97
C VAL A 68 -3.85 0.08 -7.30
N HIS A 69 -4.89 0.89 -7.12
CA HIS A 69 -6.23 0.67 -7.67
C HIS A 69 -6.67 1.93 -8.40
N ILE A 70 -6.92 1.84 -9.71
CA ILE A 70 -7.33 2.98 -10.52
C ILE A 70 -8.79 3.30 -10.20
N MET A 71 -9.05 4.55 -9.84
CA MET A 71 -10.37 5.04 -9.46
C MET A 71 -11.04 5.82 -10.60
N ASP A 72 -10.24 6.50 -11.42
CA ASP A 72 -10.70 7.32 -12.53
C ASP A 72 -9.60 7.45 -13.58
N GLY A 73 -10.01 7.67 -14.83
CA GLY A 73 -9.11 7.80 -15.97
C GLY A 73 -8.36 6.52 -16.33
N SER A 74 -7.16 6.67 -16.91
CA SER A 74 -6.34 5.55 -17.37
C SER A 74 -4.85 5.85 -17.46
N VAL A 75 -4.03 4.82 -17.37
CA VAL A 75 -2.57 4.91 -17.58
C VAL A 75 -2.07 3.66 -18.29
N THR A 76 -1.17 3.83 -19.24
CA THR A 76 -0.41 2.71 -19.80
C THR A 76 0.94 2.61 -19.11
N VAL A 77 1.23 1.46 -18.51
CA VAL A 77 2.49 1.19 -17.83
C VAL A 77 3.30 0.15 -18.59
N SER A 78 4.61 0.33 -18.64
CA SER A 78 5.53 -0.66 -19.19
C SER A 78 6.78 -0.79 -18.34
N ALA A 79 7.37 -1.97 -18.32
CA ALA A 79 8.60 -2.26 -17.58
C ALA A 79 9.45 -3.25 -18.38
N GLU A 80 10.75 -3.28 -18.12
CA GLU A 80 11.64 -4.21 -18.79
C GLU A 80 11.16 -5.66 -18.63
N GLY A 81 11.14 -6.40 -19.75
CA GLY A 81 10.68 -7.80 -19.77
C GLY A 81 9.16 -7.99 -19.63
N SER A 82 8.36 -6.93 -19.60
CA SER A 82 6.89 -7.00 -19.57
C SER A 82 6.25 -6.21 -20.71
N PRO A 83 5.26 -6.76 -21.43
CA PRO A 83 4.53 -6.00 -22.42
C PRO A 83 3.77 -4.83 -21.75
N PRO A 84 3.60 -3.69 -22.44
CA PRO A 84 2.80 -2.59 -21.94
C PRO A 84 1.39 -3.03 -21.54
N ARG A 85 0.86 -2.45 -20.47
CA ARG A 85 -0.49 -2.71 -19.96
C ARG A 85 -1.20 -1.40 -19.68
N THR A 86 -2.40 -1.25 -20.23
CA THR A 86 -3.29 -0.14 -19.88
C THR A 86 -4.12 -0.53 -18.67
N LEU A 87 -4.08 0.30 -17.64
CA LEU A 87 -4.90 0.21 -16.45
C LEU A 87 -5.99 1.28 -16.53
N VAL A 88 -7.25 0.88 -16.31
CA VAL A 88 -8.43 1.76 -16.30
C VAL A 88 -9.14 1.66 -14.95
N ALA A 89 -10.13 2.53 -14.71
CA ALA A 89 -10.92 2.49 -13.48
C ALA A 89 -11.44 1.07 -13.15
N GLY A 90 -11.16 0.62 -11.92
CA GLY A 90 -11.44 -0.74 -11.45
C GLY A 90 -10.24 -1.70 -11.50
N ASP A 91 -9.20 -1.39 -12.27
CA ASP A 91 -8.00 -2.21 -12.31
C ASP A 91 -7.11 -2.00 -11.09
N ALA A 92 -6.39 -3.07 -10.72
CA ALA A 92 -5.35 -3.03 -9.71
C ALA A 92 -4.03 -3.57 -10.25
N ALA A 93 -2.91 -3.00 -9.78
CA ALA A 93 -1.58 -3.45 -10.13
C ALA A 93 -0.64 -3.37 -8.92
N LEU A 94 0.43 -4.16 -8.96
CA LEU A 94 1.49 -4.16 -7.96
C LEU A 94 2.81 -3.86 -8.65
N PHE A 95 3.48 -2.83 -8.15
CA PHE A 95 4.83 -2.47 -8.54
C PHE A 95 5.77 -2.81 -7.38
N ARG A 96 6.88 -3.48 -7.70
CA ARG A 96 7.77 -4.03 -6.68
C ARG A 96 8.81 -3.02 -6.23
N ALA A 97 9.15 -3.06 -4.95
CA ALA A 97 10.27 -2.29 -4.40
C ALA A 97 11.56 -2.54 -5.19
N GLY A 98 12.31 -1.49 -5.47
CA GLY A 98 13.56 -1.54 -6.22
C GLY A 98 13.39 -1.64 -7.74
N THR A 99 12.16 -1.55 -8.26
CA THR A 99 11.88 -1.56 -9.70
C THR A 99 11.47 -0.18 -10.20
N TRP A 100 11.27 -0.06 -11.51
CA TRP A 100 10.73 1.13 -12.15
C TRP A 100 9.79 0.73 -13.29
N SER A 101 8.93 1.64 -13.70
CA SER A 101 8.12 1.49 -14.91
C SER A 101 7.96 2.83 -15.63
N GLU A 102 7.85 2.80 -16.95
CA GLU A 102 7.39 3.96 -17.71
C GLU A 102 5.87 4.07 -17.54
N TRP A 103 5.38 5.26 -17.23
CA TRP A 103 3.98 5.64 -17.13
C TRP A 103 3.65 6.57 -18.27
N HIS A 104 2.61 6.24 -19.04
CA HIS A 104 2.04 7.10 -20.07
C HIS A 104 0.57 7.37 -19.72
N VAL A 105 0.29 8.59 -19.29
CA VAL A 105 -1.05 9.10 -19.02
C VAL A 105 -1.49 9.90 -20.24
N SER A 106 -2.54 9.44 -20.92
CA SER A 106 -3.03 10.10 -22.15
C SER A 106 -3.84 11.37 -21.87
N ASP A 107 -4.59 11.39 -20.78
CA ASP A 107 -5.45 12.52 -20.37
C ASP A 107 -5.35 12.74 -18.86
N TYR A 108 -5.87 11.78 -18.08
CA TYR A 108 -5.88 11.86 -16.63
C TYR A 108 -5.89 10.46 -16.02
N VAL A 109 -5.34 10.34 -14.82
CA VAL A 109 -5.47 9.14 -13.98
C VAL A 109 -5.58 9.53 -12.51
N ARG A 110 -6.44 8.84 -11.76
CA ARG A 110 -6.50 8.91 -10.29
C ARG A 110 -6.46 7.52 -9.71
N LYS A 111 -5.60 7.30 -8.71
CA LYS A 111 -5.40 5.99 -8.07
C LYS A 111 -5.42 6.08 -6.55
N HIS A 112 -5.86 5.00 -5.92
CA HIS A 112 -5.54 4.68 -4.53
C HIS A 112 -4.23 3.91 -4.51
N ALA A 113 -3.25 4.37 -3.73
CA ALA A 113 -1.93 3.78 -3.63
C ALA A 113 -1.65 3.33 -2.20
N ILE A 114 -1.37 2.04 -2.04
CA ILE A 114 -0.97 1.41 -0.78
C ILE A 114 0.52 1.16 -0.87
N LEU A 115 1.30 1.92 -0.10
CA LEU A 115 2.76 1.85 -0.10
C LEU A 115 3.19 1.06 1.12
N ARG A 116 3.86 -0.07 0.91
CA ARG A 116 4.28 -0.98 1.98
C ARG A 116 5.80 -1.05 2.06
N SER A 117 6.33 -0.42 3.10
CA SER A 117 7.73 -0.54 3.49
C SER A 117 7.98 -1.91 4.12
N SER A 118 8.86 -2.73 3.53
CA SER A 118 9.35 -3.92 4.23
C SER A 118 10.27 -3.49 5.35
N LEU A 119 10.12 -4.07 6.55
CA LEU A 119 11.11 -3.94 7.60
C LEU A 119 12.49 -4.35 7.06
N PRO A 120 13.58 -3.69 7.48
CA PRO A 120 14.93 -4.14 7.15
C PRO A 120 15.06 -5.64 7.48
N ALA A 121 15.69 -6.40 6.59
CA ALA A 121 15.77 -7.87 6.73
C ALA A 121 16.34 -8.31 8.10
N SER A 122 17.22 -7.50 8.69
CA SER A 122 17.76 -7.68 10.04
C SER A 122 16.68 -7.66 11.12
N VAL A 123 15.78 -6.67 11.07
CA VAL A 123 14.66 -6.52 12.01
C VAL A 123 13.64 -7.64 11.81
N ALA A 124 13.31 -7.96 10.55
CA ALA A 124 12.40 -9.06 10.24
C ALA A 124 12.94 -10.42 10.75
N ARG A 125 14.24 -10.68 10.60
CA ARG A 125 14.90 -11.89 11.11
C ARG A 125 14.92 -11.93 12.64
N ALA A 126 15.24 -10.82 13.30
CA ALA A 126 15.23 -10.72 14.76
C ALA A 126 13.83 -10.99 15.35
N LEU A 127 12.78 -10.41 14.76
CA LEU A 127 11.39 -10.68 15.14
C LEU A 127 10.98 -12.13 14.87
N GLY A 128 11.43 -12.73 13.77
CA GLY A 128 11.22 -14.14 13.46
C GLY A 128 11.75 -15.07 14.55
N LEU A 129 12.96 -14.81 15.05
CA LEU A 129 13.57 -15.57 16.15
C LEU A 129 12.78 -15.40 17.46
N ALA A 130 12.41 -14.17 17.81
CA ALA A 130 11.63 -13.88 19.02
C ALA A 130 10.25 -14.56 19.01
N ARG A 131 9.59 -14.62 17.84
CA ARG A 131 8.29 -15.30 17.66
C ARG A 131 8.42 -16.81 17.89
N ASN A 132 9.50 -17.43 17.39
CA ASN A 132 9.76 -18.84 17.58
C ASN A 132 10.01 -19.19 19.07
N LEU A 133 10.72 -18.32 19.79
CA LEU A 133 10.96 -18.48 21.24
C LEU A 133 9.68 -18.37 22.07
N ARG A 134 8.79 -17.39 21.78
CA ARG A 134 7.48 -17.31 22.45
C ARG A 134 6.60 -18.53 22.16
N GLY A 135 6.61 -19.03 20.92
CA GLY A 135 5.89 -20.25 20.54
C GLY A 135 6.39 -21.49 21.28
N ALA A 136 7.69 -21.59 21.50
CA ALA A 136 8.30 -22.65 22.30
C ALA A 136 7.94 -22.52 23.78
N LEU A 137 8.05 -21.33 24.38
CA LEU A 137 7.70 -21.07 25.78
C LEU A 137 6.22 -21.37 26.08
N ARG A 138 5.30 -21.02 25.16
CA ARG A 138 3.86 -21.32 25.31
C ARG A 138 3.55 -22.82 25.25
N LYS A 139 4.33 -23.61 24.51
CA LYS A 139 4.24 -25.07 24.51
C LYS A 139 4.80 -25.69 25.80
N VAL A 140 5.79 -25.05 26.40
CA VAL A 140 6.40 -25.49 27.66
C VAL A 140 5.54 -25.11 28.88
N SER A 141 4.79 -23.99 28.82
CA SER A 141 4.08 -23.44 29.98
C SER A 141 2.67 -23.97 30.23
N GLY A 142 2.21 -25.04 29.55
CA GLY A 142 0.90 -25.71 29.69
C GLY A 142 -0.02 -25.27 30.84
N LEU A 143 -0.63 -24.08 30.75
CA LEU A 143 -1.58 -23.59 31.76
C LEU A 143 -3.00 -23.99 31.34
N GLY A 144 -3.41 -25.14 31.87
CA GLY A 144 -4.75 -25.43 32.36
C GLY A 144 -5.93 -25.05 31.48
N ARG A 145 -6.36 -26.01 30.65
CA ARG A 145 -7.76 -26.10 30.22
C ARG A 145 -8.57 -26.50 31.47
N GLY A 146 -9.03 -25.52 32.23
CA GLY A 146 -9.95 -25.74 33.35
C GLY A 146 -11.27 -26.28 32.84
N GLU A 147 -11.66 -27.43 33.36
CA GLU A 147 -12.87 -28.18 33.11
C GLU A 147 -14.13 -27.31 33.27
N SER A 148 -14.98 -27.27 32.23
CA SER A 148 -16.28 -26.60 32.28
C SER A 148 -17.23 -27.39 33.18
N ALA A 149 -17.64 -26.80 34.30
CA ALA A 149 -18.69 -27.33 35.17
C ALA A 149 -20.01 -27.52 34.40
N PRO A 150 -20.83 -28.54 34.76
CA PRO A 150 -22.06 -28.82 34.03
C PRO A 150 -23.12 -27.74 34.28
N ILE A 151 -23.84 -27.41 33.21
CA ILE A 151 -24.97 -26.46 33.20
C ILE A 151 -26.14 -27.07 34.00
N PRO A 152 -26.67 -26.41 35.03
CA PRO A 152 -27.90 -26.87 35.67
C PRO A 152 -29.10 -26.65 34.73
N ARG A 153 -29.91 -27.71 34.56
CA ARG A 153 -31.21 -27.64 33.86
C ARG A 153 -32.28 -27.04 34.79
N GLY A 154 -32.86 -25.92 34.37
CA GLY A 154 -34.26 -25.52 34.62
C GLY A 154 -34.58 -24.82 35.94
N LEU A 155 -35.14 -23.61 35.85
CA LEU A 155 -36.60 -23.36 35.90
C LEU A 155 -36.91 -22.12 35.05
#